data_AF-A0A922LHN7-F1
#
_entry.id   AF-A0A922LHN7-F1
#
_cell.length_a   1.000
_cell.length_b   1.000
_cell.length_c   1.000
_cell.angle_alpha   90.00
_cell.angle_beta   90.00
_cell.angle_gamma   90.00
#
_symmetry.space_group_name_H-M   'P 1'
#
loop_
_entity.id
_entity.type
_entity.pdbx_description
1 polymer ?
#
loop_
_entity_poly.entity_id
_entity_poly.type
_entity_poly.pdbx_seq_one_letter_code
_entity_poly.pdbx_strand_id
1 'polypeptide(L)'
;MYDGGLLPRLNFTDKQVVLPEHKPRDFWSPHRAHFGQNDYIDILGDGKIKPRDFYTGPPWVLGARNEYQRVCSRLNNPAIVAWMEEFEPSKLIAEYKLQRYLFKKVNKRKNIKFERYRDSP
;
A
#
# COMPACT_ATOMS: atom_id res chain seq x y z
N MET A 1 30.21 32.75 31.54
CA MET A 1 29.52 33.42 30.42
C MET A 1 29.87 32.65 29.16
N TYR A 2 28.88 32.15 28.42
CA TYR A 2 29.10 31.36 27.20
C TYR A 2 29.13 32.32 25.99
N ASP A 3 30.23 32.30 25.24
CA ASP A 3 30.58 33.26 24.18
C ASP A 3 30.47 32.66 22.76
N GLY A 4 29.68 31.59 22.61
CA GLY A 4 29.46 30.91 21.33
C GLY A 4 28.40 31.61 20.50
N GLY A 5 28.82 32.61 19.72
CA GLY A 5 27.97 33.48 18.91
C GLY A 5 27.19 32.80 17.77
N LEU A 6 26.34 33.62 17.14
CA LEU A 6 25.52 33.33 15.97
C LEU A 6 26.45 33.03 14.77
N LEU A 7 26.57 31.77 14.36
CA LEU A 7 27.04 31.48 13.00
C LEU A 7 26.16 32.33 12.05
N PRO A 8 26.76 33.20 11.20
CA PRO A 8 25.99 34.02 10.28
C PRO A 8 25.15 33.09 9.40
N ARG A 9 23.87 33.41 9.23
CA ARG A 9 23.02 32.73 8.27
C ARG A 9 23.68 32.87 6.90
N LEU A 10 24.27 31.80 6.38
CA LEU A 10 24.89 31.80 5.06
C LEU A 10 23.80 32.09 4.02
N ASN A 11 24.05 33.06 3.14
CA ASN A 11 23.07 33.55 2.16
C ASN A 11 22.55 32.48 1.18
N PHE A 12 23.15 31.28 1.15
CA PHE A 12 23.00 30.34 0.02
C PHE A 12 22.83 28.87 0.41
N THR A 13 22.43 28.51 1.64
CA THR A 13 22.52 27.08 2.01
C THR A 13 21.25 26.45 2.59
N ASP A 14 20.36 27.20 3.25
CA ASP A 14 19.16 26.59 3.83
C ASP A 14 17.87 27.30 3.37
N LYS A 15 16.90 26.52 2.87
CA LYS A 15 15.53 27.01 2.68
C LYS A 15 15.02 27.47 4.05
N GLN A 16 14.49 28.68 4.13
CA GLN A 16 13.83 29.20 5.33
C GLN A 16 12.78 28.20 5.81
N VAL A 17 12.78 27.87 7.11
CA VAL A 17 11.71 27.06 7.71
C VAL A 17 10.43 27.90 7.67
N VAL A 18 9.51 27.52 6.79
CA VAL A 18 8.19 28.15 6.66
C VAL A 18 7.20 27.33 7.47
N LEU A 19 6.42 28.00 8.33
CA LEU A 19 5.28 27.35 8.97
C LEU A 19 4.30 26.93 7.86
N PRO A 20 3.91 25.64 7.74
CA PRO A 20 2.95 25.24 6.73
C PRO A 20 1.63 25.99 6.94
N GLU A 21 0.98 26.33 5.84
CA GLU A 21 -0.35 26.97 5.88
C GLU A 21 -1.33 26.08 6.65
N HIS A 22 -2.06 26.69 7.61
CA HIS A 22 -3.07 25.96 8.38
C HIS A 22 -4.24 25.58 7.47
N LYS A 23 -4.51 24.29 7.35
CA LYS A 23 -5.65 23.74 6.60
C LYS A 23 -6.64 23.13 7.58
N PRO A 24 -7.73 23.84 7.96
CA PRO A 24 -8.73 23.28 8.85
C PRO A 24 -9.38 22.06 8.19
N ARG A 25 -9.57 21.00 8.97
CA ARG A 25 -10.13 19.73 8.50
C ARG A 25 -11.57 19.61 8.97
N ASP A 26 -12.52 19.53 8.06
CA ASP A 26 -13.92 19.23 8.39
C ASP A 26 -14.06 17.76 8.77
N PHE A 27 -14.30 17.49 10.06
CA PHE A 27 -14.47 16.14 10.58
C PHE A 27 -15.84 15.52 10.25
N TRP A 28 -16.82 16.34 9.88
CA TRP A 28 -18.20 15.92 9.59
C TRP A 28 -18.54 15.95 8.09
N SER A 29 -17.52 16.01 7.22
CA SER A 29 -17.75 15.92 5.79
C SER A 29 -18.51 14.62 5.44
N PRO A 30 -19.42 14.63 4.46
CA PRO A 30 -20.35 13.51 4.22
C PRO A 30 -19.65 12.15 4.09
N HIS A 31 -18.51 12.09 3.38
CA HIS A 31 -17.74 10.86 3.23
C HIS A 31 -17.26 10.28 4.58
N ARG A 32 -16.91 11.14 5.55
CA ARG A 32 -16.44 10.71 6.87
C ARG A 32 -17.59 10.42 7.82
N ALA A 33 -18.61 11.25 7.80
CA ALA A 33 -19.82 11.06 8.61
C ALA A 33 -20.52 9.73 8.25
N HIS A 34 -20.52 9.35 6.97
CA HIS A 34 -21.13 8.11 6.48
C HIS A 34 -20.16 6.92 6.35
N PHE A 35 -18.91 7.07 6.79
CA PHE A 35 -17.92 6.00 6.68
C PHE A 35 -18.33 4.78 7.52
N GLY A 36 -18.33 3.58 6.92
CA GLY A 36 -18.60 2.31 7.59
C GLY A 36 -20.09 2.02 7.87
N GLN A 37 -21.02 2.84 7.39
CA GLN A 37 -22.46 2.67 7.65
C GLN A 37 -23.01 1.28 7.26
N ASN A 38 -22.49 0.68 6.18
CA ASN A 38 -23.00 -0.58 5.62
C ASN A 38 -22.02 -1.77 5.80
N ASP A 39 -21.08 -1.69 6.73
CA ASP A 39 -20.05 -2.75 6.91
C ASP A 39 -20.64 -4.09 7.40
N TYR A 40 -21.77 -4.07 8.09
CA TYR A 40 -22.44 -5.25 8.66
C TYR A 40 -23.73 -5.63 7.93
N ILE A 41 -23.87 -5.22 6.67
CA ILE A 41 -25.08 -5.45 5.87
C ILE A 41 -25.43 -6.93 5.66
N ASP A 42 -24.43 -7.81 5.73
CA ASP A 42 -24.60 -9.26 5.62
C ASP A 42 -25.16 -9.91 6.89
N ILE A 43 -24.83 -9.38 8.08
CA ILE A 43 -25.30 -9.89 9.37
C ILE A 43 -26.64 -9.28 9.76
N LEU A 44 -26.84 -7.99 9.45
CA LEU A 44 -28.03 -7.23 9.86
C LEU A 44 -29.10 -7.12 8.77
N GLY A 45 -28.81 -7.59 7.55
CA GLY A 45 -29.74 -7.59 6.42
C GLY A 45 -30.18 -8.99 5.99
N ASP A 46 -30.65 -9.09 4.75
CA ASP A 46 -31.15 -10.34 4.15
C ASP A 46 -30.05 -11.36 3.79
N GLY A 47 -28.77 -11.02 3.97
CA GLY A 47 -27.62 -11.84 3.57
C GLY A 47 -27.39 -11.98 2.05
N LYS A 48 -28.23 -11.34 1.22
CA LYS A 48 -28.13 -11.37 -0.26
C LYS A 48 -26.91 -10.62 -0.80
N ILE A 49 -26.48 -9.57 -0.10
CA ILE A 49 -25.36 -8.71 -0.48
C ILE A 49 -24.29 -8.85 0.59
N LYS A 50 -23.03 -8.94 0.17
CA LYS A 50 -21.87 -9.03 1.07
C LYS A 50 -21.13 -7.69 1.11
N PRO A 51 -20.40 -7.36 2.19
CA PRO A 51 -19.59 -6.15 2.27
C PRO A 51 -18.62 -5.98 1.09
N ARG A 52 -18.11 -7.09 0.55
CA ARG A 52 -17.21 -7.10 -0.61
C ARG A 52 -17.85 -6.51 -1.87
N ASP A 53 -19.16 -6.59 -2.02
CA ASP A 53 -19.89 -6.10 -3.21
C ASP A 53 -19.91 -4.56 -3.28
N PHE A 54 -19.69 -3.87 -2.15
CA PHE A 54 -19.62 -2.42 -2.06
C PHE A 54 -18.22 -1.85 -2.25
N TYR A 55 -17.18 -2.69 -2.20
CA TYR A 55 -15.81 -2.22 -2.32
C TYR A 55 -15.48 -1.82 -3.76
N THR A 56 -14.99 -0.58 -3.90
CA THR A 56 -14.51 -0.05 -5.18
C THR A 56 -13.01 -0.30 -5.30
N GLY A 57 -12.58 -0.68 -6.51
CA GLY A 57 -11.17 -0.87 -6.81
C GLY A 57 -10.92 -2.01 -7.80
N PRO A 58 -9.64 -2.27 -8.13
CA PRO A 58 -9.30 -3.32 -9.07
C PRO A 58 -9.70 -4.70 -8.51
N PRO A 59 -10.42 -5.55 -9.28
CA PRO A 59 -10.93 -6.83 -8.79
C PRO A 59 -9.85 -7.76 -8.25
N TRP A 60 -8.64 -7.71 -8.81
CA TRP A 60 -7.50 -8.53 -8.38
C TRP A 60 -6.91 -8.12 -7.02
N VAL A 61 -7.28 -6.94 -6.48
CA VAL A 61 -6.89 -6.50 -5.13
C VAL A 61 -7.87 -7.03 -4.08
N LEU A 62 -9.15 -7.09 -4.42
CA LEU A 62 -10.22 -7.36 -3.47
C LEU A 62 -10.09 -8.78 -2.91
N GLY A 63 -9.76 -8.88 -1.62
CA GLY A 63 -9.60 -10.15 -0.90
C GLY A 63 -8.19 -10.72 -0.88
N ALA A 64 -7.20 -10.06 -1.51
CA ALA A 64 -5.81 -10.47 -1.40
C ALA A 64 -5.18 -9.91 -0.11
N ARG A 65 -4.59 -10.78 0.72
CA ARG A 65 -4.01 -10.40 2.02
C ARG A 65 -2.61 -9.82 1.91
N ASN A 66 -1.83 -10.28 0.93
CA ASN A 66 -0.44 -9.87 0.77
C ASN A 66 -0.10 -9.59 -0.71
N GLU A 67 1.10 -9.07 -0.94
CA GLU A 67 1.58 -8.72 -2.29
C GLU A 67 1.63 -9.94 -3.21
N TYR A 68 2.10 -11.09 -2.72
CA TYR A 68 2.18 -12.33 -3.52
C TYR A 68 0.81 -12.76 -4.03
N GLN A 69 -0.21 -12.73 -3.17
CA GLN A 69 -1.59 -13.03 -3.54
C GLN A 69 -2.13 -12.03 -4.56
N ARG A 70 -1.81 -10.73 -4.42
CA ARG A 70 -2.21 -9.70 -5.40
C ARG A 70 -1.61 -9.95 -6.78
N VAL A 71 -0.32 -10.27 -6.85
CA VAL A 71 0.36 -10.60 -8.12
C VAL A 71 -0.25 -11.85 -8.73
N CYS A 72 -0.50 -12.88 -7.92
CA CYS A 72 -1.14 -14.12 -8.39
C CYS A 72 -2.57 -13.86 -8.89
N SER A 73 -3.39 -13.09 -8.17
CA SER A 73 -4.74 -12.71 -8.61
C SER A 73 -4.73 -11.94 -9.93
N ARG A 74 -3.72 -11.11 -10.16
CA ARG A 74 -3.54 -10.36 -11.42
C ARG A 74 -3.17 -11.28 -12.57
N LEU A 75 -2.19 -12.17 -12.38
CA LEU A 75 -1.74 -13.15 -13.37
C LEU A 75 -2.76 -14.26 -13.63
N ASN A 76 -3.64 -14.56 -12.68
CA ASN A 76 -4.73 -15.52 -12.85
C ASN A 76 -5.93 -14.93 -13.62
N ASN A 77 -5.96 -13.63 -13.88
CA ASN A 77 -7.04 -12.98 -14.64
C ASN A 77 -6.67 -12.92 -16.14
N PRO A 78 -7.32 -13.71 -17.02
CA PRO A 78 -6.95 -13.79 -18.43
C PRO A 78 -7.09 -12.46 -19.17
N ALA A 79 -8.08 -11.64 -18.82
CA ALA A 79 -8.29 -10.35 -19.48
C ALA A 79 -7.14 -9.37 -19.17
N ILE A 80 -6.63 -9.40 -17.94
CA ILE A 80 -5.50 -8.56 -17.54
C ILE A 80 -4.22 -9.05 -18.22
N VAL A 81 -4.00 -10.37 -18.25
CA VAL A 81 -2.83 -10.95 -18.91
C VAL A 81 -2.84 -10.64 -20.40
N ALA A 82 -3.95 -10.90 -21.11
CA ALA A 82 -4.08 -10.60 -22.53
C ALA A 82 -3.82 -9.11 -22.83
N TRP A 83 -4.37 -8.20 -22.01
CA TRP A 83 -4.12 -6.77 -22.14
C TRP A 83 -2.63 -6.43 -21.92
N MET A 84 -1.98 -7.03 -20.93
CA MET A 84 -0.54 -6.81 -20.71
C MET A 84 0.31 -7.41 -21.84
N GLU A 85 -0.09 -8.54 -22.44
CA GLU A 85 0.61 -9.14 -23.57
C GLU A 85 0.56 -8.23 -24.81
N GLU A 86 -0.61 -7.64 -25.08
CA GLU A 86 -0.82 -6.76 -26.22
C GLU A 86 -0.18 -5.38 -26.03
N PHE A 87 -0.38 -4.76 -24.87
CA PHE A 87 -0.04 -3.35 -24.66
C PHE A 87 1.19 -3.10 -23.76
N GLU A 88 1.50 -3.99 -22.81
CA GLU A 88 2.57 -3.78 -21.81
C GLU A 88 3.43 -5.04 -21.55
N PRO A 89 4.08 -5.65 -22.57
CA PRO A 89 4.77 -6.93 -22.41
C PRO A 89 5.95 -6.86 -21.43
N SER A 90 6.63 -5.71 -21.35
CA SER A 90 7.70 -5.47 -20.37
C SER A 90 7.21 -5.58 -18.93
N LYS A 91 5.98 -5.11 -18.66
CA LYS A 91 5.36 -5.19 -17.34
C LYS A 91 4.96 -6.62 -17.01
N LEU A 92 4.40 -7.36 -17.97
CA LEU A 92 4.08 -8.77 -17.78
C LEU A 92 5.33 -9.59 -17.39
N ILE A 93 6.45 -9.35 -18.06
CA ILE A 93 7.74 -9.98 -17.71
C ILE A 93 8.15 -9.61 -16.28
N ALA A 94 7.96 -8.36 -15.87
CA ALA A 94 8.25 -7.92 -14.50
C ALA A 94 7.31 -8.60 -13.48
N GLU A 95 6.03 -8.77 -13.77
CA GLU A 95 5.07 -9.49 -12.92
C GLU A 95 5.48 -10.95 -12.72
N TYR A 96 5.86 -11.66 -13.78
CA TYR A 96 6.35 -13.05 -13.66
C TYR A 96 7.64 -13.15 -12.83
N LYS A 97 8.57 -12.20 -13.02
CA LYS A 97 9.79 -12.12 -12.18
C LYS A 97 9.42 -11.88 -10.71
N LEU A 98 8.49 -10.97 -10.46
CA LEU A 98 8.02 -10.62 -9.11
C LEU A 98 7.31 -11.80 -8.45
N GLN A 99 6.41 -12.49 -9.16
CA GLN A 99 5.73 -13.69 -8.68
C GLN A 99 6.74 -14.76 -8.24
N ARG A 100 7.75 -15.03 -9.08
CA ARG A 100 8.80 -16.01 -8.78
C ARG A 100 9.65 -15.61 -7.57
N TYR A 101 9.99 -14.33 -7.46
CA TYR A 101 10.71 -13.80 -6.30
C TYR A 101 9.89 -13.93 -5.01
N LEU A 102 8.64 -13.48 -5.05
CA LEU A 102 7.74 -13.48 -3.90
C LEU A 102 7.38 -14.91 -3.46
N PHE A 103 7.19 -15.84 -4.40
CA PHE A 103 7.00 -17.26 -4.07
C PHE A 103 8.15 -17.79 -3.22
N LYS A 104 9.40 -17.52 -3.62
CA LYS A 104 10.59 -17.91 -2.84
C LYS A 104 10.64 -17.19 -1.50
N LYS A 105 10.35 -15.88 -1.47
CA LYS A 105 10.43 -15.05 -0.26
C LYS A 105 9.41 -15.47 0.81
N VAL A 106 8.17 -15.70 0.40
CA VAL A 106 7.03 -15.98 1.29
C VAL A 106 7.06 -17.43 1.78
N ASN A 107 7.45 -18.38 0.92
CA ASN A 107 7.44 -19.80 1.27
C ASN A 107 8.76 -20.34 1.84
N LYS A 108 9.86 -19.57 1.76
CA LYS A 108 11.12 -19.97 2.40
C LYS A 108 10.99 -19.87 3.91
N ARG A 109 11.20 -20.99 4.60
CA ARG A 109 11.25 -21.04 6.07
C ARG A 109 12.31 -20.05 6.58
N LYS A 110 11.87 -19.08 7.36
CA LYS A 110 12.77 -18.18 8.09
C LYS A 110 13.11 -18.80 9.44
N ASN A 111 14.40 -18.82 9.79
CA ASN A 111 14.81 -19.22 11.13
C ASN A 111 14.69 -18.02 12.07
N ILE A 112 13.49 -17.85 12.64
CA ILE A 112 13.12 -16.69 13.48
C ILE A 112 14.05 -16.57 14.70
N LYS A 113 14.55 -17.70 15.23
CA LYS A 113 15.44 -17.71 16.41
C LYS A 113 16.75 -16.96 16.17
N PHE A 114 17.25 -16.94 14.93
CA PHE A 114 18.52 -16.30 14.58
C PHE A 114 18.36 -15.11 13.64
N GLU A 115 17.15 -14.58 13.47
CA GLU A 115 16.92 -13.44 12.59
C GLU A 115 17.74 -12.21 13.04
N ARG A 116 17.93 -12.06 14.36
CA ARG A 116 18.77 -11.01 14.98
C ARG A 116 20.28 -11.19 14.73
N TYR A 117 20.73 -12.43 14.52
CA TYR A 117 22.16 -12.76 14.37
C TYR A 117 22.58 -12.93 12.91
N ARG A 118 21.63 -12.87 11.96
CA ARG A 118 21.91 -13.09 10.55
C ARG A 118 22.67 -11.94 9.90
N ASP A 119 22.42 -10.71 10.38
CA ASP A 119 22.95 -9.47 9.84
C ASP A 119 23.76 -8.67 10.91
N SER A 120 24.09 -9.32 12.04
CA SER A 120 24.95 -8.71 13.06
C SER A 120 26.40 -8.78 12.58
N PRO A 121 27.17 -7.67 12.63
CA PRO A 121 28.55 -7.63 12.15
C PRO A 121 29.48 -8.60 12.90
#